data_AF-A0A3A0A082-F1
#
_entry.id   AF-A0A3A0A082-F1
#
_cell.length_a   1.000
_cell.length_b   1.000
_cell.length_c   1.000
_cell.angle_alpha   90.00
_cell.angle_beta   90.00
_cell.angle_gamma   90.00
#
_symmetry.space_group_name_H-M   'P 1'
#
loop_
_entity.id
_entity.type
_entity.pdbx_description
1 polymer ?
#
loop_
_entity_poly.entity_id
_entity_poly.type
_entity_poly.pdbx_seq_one_letter_code
_entity_poly.pdbx_strand_id
1 'polypeptide(L)'
;MSITVAAFLNQLIPTTITHLHREYPNGLLHQLQGETDVASPAQLHPAFYGCYDWHSAVHSHWQIVRALRLYPNAPFAEAAIVALNQSFTPENLAGELAYLRRHPNFEMPYGMAWVLQLLSELREQTTPQTERWRTVLAPLENHAAGRFRHYLARLPYAIRSGVHNQSAFAMTLALDWARVAGDAALAAQIAEKALAFFDADRDAPLAYEPSGTDFLSPTLAEADLMRRVLPPAHFARWLWQFWGPYALEILPRYLAPLQVVDFSDGQLAHFTGLNLSRAWMLEGIAAALPPADPRRSILDQLAQHHREVGLRDALHPDYMVAHWTPSFALYLLTGRGLPGARESRER
;
A
#
# COMPACT_ATOMS: atom_id res chain seq x y z
N MET A 1 14.14 16.31 15.43
CA MET A 1 13.69 17.43 14.58
C MET A 1 12.57 16.89 13.70
N SER A 2 11.40 17.52 13.69
CA SER A 2 10.30 17.12 12.79
C SER A 2 10.66 17.57 11.38
N ILE A 3 10.92 16.62 10.46
CA ILE A 3 11.05 16.93 9.03
C ILE A 3 9.64 17.22 8.51
N THR A 4 9.43 18.34 7.82
CA THR A 4 8.14 18.64 7.18
C THR A 4 7.92 17.68 6.01
N VAL A 5 6.66 17.37 5.67
CA VAL A 5 6.35 16.48 4.53
C VAL A 5 6.98 16.99 3.23
N ALA A 6 7.01 18.31 3.03
CA ALA A 6 7.66 18.94 1.88
C ALA A 6 9.18 18.70 1.84
N ALA A 7 9.87 18.82 2.98
CA ALA A 7 11.30 18.55 3.05
C ALA A 7 11.61 17.07 2.80
N PHE A 8 10.80 16.17 3.35
CA PHE A 8 10.89 14.72 3.12
C PHE A 8 10.74 14.37 1.63
N LEU A 9 9.73 14.95 0.96
CA LEU A 9 9.50 14.75 -0.46
C LEU A 9 10.63 15.28 -1.35
N ASN A 10 11.15 16.46 -1.05
CA ASN A 10 12.27 17.04 -1.80
C ASN A 10 13.54 16.18 -1.71
N GLN A 11 13.70 15.40 -0.63
CA GLN A 11 14.81 14.46 -0.47
C GLN A 11 14.61 13.16 -1.27
N LEU A 12 13.39 12.60 -1.27
CA LEU A 12 13.16 11.23 -1.78
C LEU A 12 12.64 11.15 -3.21
N ILE A 13 11.86 12.12 -3.66
CA ILE A 13 11.27 12.09 -5.01
C ILE A 13 12.34 12.09 -6.11
N PRO A 14 13.43 12.87 -6.04
CA PRO A 14 14.50 12.79 -7.04
C PRO A 14 15.06 11.36 -7.21
N THR A 15 15.30 10.64 -6.11
CA THR A 15 15.75 9.24 -6.14
C THR A 15 14.67 8.31 -6.69
N THR A 16 13.40 8.55 -6.35
CA THR A 16 12.28 7.73 -6.87
C THR A 16 12.13 7.91 -8.39
N ILE A 17 12.36 9.11 -8.91
CA ILE A 17 12.34 9.39 -10.35
C ILE A 17 13.42 8.57 -11.08
N THR A 18 14.63 8.50 -10.53
CA THR A 18 15.70 7.69 -11.16
C THR A 18 15.40 6.20 -11.10
N HIS A 19 14.64 5.75 -10.11
CA HIS A 19 14.19 4.37 -10.03
C HIS A 19 13.16 4.02 -11.10
N LEU A 20 12.27 4.90 -11.57
CA LEU A 20 11.18 4.48 -12.50
C LEU A 20 11.65 3.71 -13.75
N HIS A 21 12.87 3.96 -14.22
CA HIS A 21 13.43 3.38 -15.44
C HIS A 21 14.78 2.67 -15.21
N ARG A 22 15.14 2.35 -13.97
CA ARG A 22 16.36 1.61 -13.63
C ARG A 22 16.13 0.11 -13.73
N GLU A 23 16.51 -0.50 -14.85
CA GLU A 23 16.19 -1.92 -15.07
C GLU A 23 16.87 -2.91 -14.09
N TYR A 24 18.03 -2.58 -13.51
CA TYR A 24 18.77 -3.51 -12.63
C TYR A 24 19.30 -2.85 -11.34
N PRO A 25 19.39 -3.61 -10.23
CA PRO A 25 18.97 -5.01 -10.08
C PRO A 25 17.44 -5.16 -10.04
N ASN A 26 16.93 -6.29 -10.55
CA ASN A 26 15.50 -6.62 -10.58
C ASN A 26 15.28 -8.12 -10.32
N GLY A 27 14.31 -8.43 -9.46
CA GLY A 27 13.78 -9.75 -9.15
C GLY A 27 12.52 -10.03 -9.95
N LEU A 28 12.64 -10.93 -10.92
CA LEU A 28 11.52 -11.48 -11.68
C LEU A 28 11.08 -12.81 -11.06
N LEU A 29 9.86 -12.84 -10.53
CA LEU A 29 9.22 -14.07 -10.05
C LEU A 29 7.95 -14.33 -10.85
N HIS A 30 8.01 -15.31 -11.74
CA HIS A 30 6.83 -15.80 -12.47
C HIS A 30 6.98 -17.28 -12.84
N GLN A 31 5.85 -17.91 -13.16
CA GLN A 31 5.86 -19.27 -13.68
C GLN A 31 6.13 -19.24 -15.18
N LEU A 32 7.20 -19.91 -15.62
CA LEU A 32 7.52 -20.13 -17.02
C LEU A 32 6.61 -21.22 -17.61
N GLN A 33 5.91 -20.90 -18.70
CA GLN A 33 5.12 -21.83 -19.51
C GLN A 33 5.87 -22.29 -20.76
N GLY A 34 6.91 -21.56 -21.18
CA GLY A 34 7.76 -21.89 -22.31
C GLY A 34 8.93 -20.91 -22.46
N GLU A 35 9.77 -21.12 -23.46
CA GLU A 35 11.00 -20.36 -23.67
C GLU A 35 10.77 -18.85 -23.86
N THR A 36 9.63 -18.47 -24.44
CA THR A 36 9.26 -17.07 -24.67
C THR A 36 8.96 -16.27 -23.40
N ASP A 37 8.90 -16.94 -22.25
CA ASP A 37 8.61 -16.29 -20.97
C ASP A 37 9.90 -15.75 -20.31
N VAL A 38 11.07 -16.19 -20.79
CA VAL A 38 12.36 -15.65 -20.35
C VAL A 38 12.69 -14.40 -21.17
N ALA A 39 12.55 -13.23 -20.55
CA ALA A 39 12.88 -11.94 -21.15
C ALA A 39 13.33 -10.94 -20.08
N SER A 40 13.87 -9.78 -20.49
CA SER A 40 14.29 -8.74 -19.56
C SER A 40 13.08 -8.06 -18.87
N PRO A 41 13.27 -7.42 -17.70
CA PRO A 41 12.19 -6.70 -17.03
C PRO A 41 11.50 -5.68 -17.94
N ALA A 42 12.26 -4.89 -18.72
CA ALA A 42 11.68 -3.91 -19.62
C ALA A 42 10.88 -4.53 -20.79
N GLN A 43 11.23 -5.74 -21.22
CA GLN A 43 10.49 -6.47 -22.25
C GLN A 43 9.18 -7.06 -21.71
N LEU A 44 9.18 -7.53 -20.46
CA LEU A 44 7.99 -8.12 -19.82
C LEU A 44 7.02 -7.05 -19.30
N HIS A 45 7.57 -5.95 -18.77
CA HIS A 45 6.86 -4.94 -18.00
C HIS A 45 7.26 -3.51 -18.43
N PRO A 46 6.96 -3.11 -19.68
CA PRO A 46 7.48 -1.88 -20.26
C PRO A 46 7.02 -0.58 -19.57
N ALA A 47 5.94 -0.60 -18.76
CA ALA A 47 5.54 0.55 -17.96
C ALA A 47 6.13 0.51 -16.53
N PHE A 48 6.37 -0.68 -15.98
CA PHE A 48 6.70 -0.89 -14.57
C PHE A 48 7.92 -1.81 -14.35
N TYR A 49 9.07 -1.46 -14.93
CA TYR A 49 10.30 -2.28 -14.85
C TYR A 49 11.41 -1.75 -13.94
N GLY A 50 11.37 -0.48 -13.51
CA GLY A 50 12.54 0.21 -12.94
C GLY A 50 12.88 -0.04 -11.45
N CYS A 51 12.07 -0.80 -10.74
CA CYS A 51 12.36 -1.13 -9.33
C CYS A 51 12.82 -2.57 -9.20
N TYR A 52 13.10 -3.00 -7.96
CA TYR A 52 13.49 -4.38 -7.69
C TYR A 52 12.44 -5.35 -8.23
N ASP A 53 11.16 -5.07 -8.07
CA ASP A 53 10.08 -5.87 -8.65
C ASP A 53 8.97 -4.97 -9.24
N TRP A 54 8.01 -5.62 -9.89
CA TRP A 54 6.92 -4.96 -10.61
C TRP A 54 6.06 -4.09 -9.70
N HIS A 55 5.61 -4.61 -8.55
CA HIS A 55 4.75 -3.83 -7.66
C HIS A 55 5.52 -2.67 -7.00
N SER A 56 6.82 -2.82 -6.74
CA SER A 56 7.63 -1.69 -6.27
C SER A 56 7.77 -0.59 -7.32
N ALA A 57 7.78 -0.95 -8.60
CA ALA A 57 7.70 0.05 -9.67
C ALA A 57 6.33 0.75 -9.61
N VAL A 58 5.23 0.03 -9.41
CA VAL A 58 3.90 0.63 -9.20
C VAL A 58 3.87 1.54 -7.97
N HIS A 59 4.49 1.14 -6.85
CA HIS A 59 4.63 1.99 -5.65
C HIS A 59 5.32 3.31 -5.96
N SER A 60 6.44 3.26 -6.68
CA SER A 60 7.22 4.45 -7.06
C SER A 60 6.42 5.39 -7.97
N HIS A 61 5.65 4.82 -8.91
CA HIS A 61 4.72 5.60 -9.73
C HIS A 61 3.61 6.25 -8.89
N TRP A 62 2.99 5.50 -7.96
CA TRP A 62 1.99 6.05 -7.05
C TRP A 62 2.56 7.19 -6.19
N GLN A 63 3.78 7.00 -5.67
CA GLN A 63 4.45 7.99 -4.83
C GLN A 63 4.65 9.31 -5.58
N ILE A 64 5.15 9.25 -6.82
CA ILE A 64 5.39 10.44 -7.65
C ILE A 64 4.07 11.12 -8.02
N VAL A 65 3.04 10.37 -8.41
CA VAL A 65 1.71 10.92 -8.71
C VAL A 65 1.12 11.62 -7.49
N ARG A 66 1.19 11.00 -6.30
CA ARG A 66 0.71 11.61 -5.06
C ARG A 66 1.51 12.87 -4.70
N ALA A 67 2.84 12.84 -4.84
CA ALA A 67 3.69 14.00 -4.60
C ALA A 67 3.36 15.17 -5.52
N LEU A 68 3.14 14.91 -6.82
CA LEU A 68 2.70 15.92 -7.79
C LEU A 68 1.32 16.50 -7.44
N ARG A 69 0.40 15.68 -6.96
CA ARG A 69 -0.94 16.16 -6.57
C ARG A 69 -0.91 17.09 -5.37
N LEU A 70 -0.11 16.75 -4.37
CA LEU A 70 0.01 17.51 -3.11
C LEU A 70 0.90 18.75 -3.27
N TYR A 71 1.97 18.64 -4.06
CA TYR A 71 2.98 19.67 -4.25
C TYR A 71 3.28 19.93 -5.74
N PRO A 72 2.30 20.44 -6.52
CA PRO A 72 2.41 20.57 -7.98
C PRO A 72 3.48 21.56 -8.45
N ASN A 73 3.93 22.45 -7.56
CA ASN A 73 4.94 23.49 -7.85
C ASN A 73 6.30 23.18 -7.22
N ALA A 74 6.52 21.96 -6.72
CA ALA A 74 7.79 21.57 -6.13
C ALA A 74 8.91 21.49 -7.19
N PRO A 75 10.19 21.64 -6.80
CA PRO A 75 11.32 21.58 -7.73
C PRO A 75 11.40 20.28 -8.55
N PHE A 76 10.87 19.17 -8.04
CA PHE A 76 10.86 17.88 -8.72
C PHE A 76 9.73 17.73 -9.75
N ALA A 77 8.78 18.67 -9.83
CA ALA A 77 7.52 18.45 -10.54
C ALA A 77 7.70 18.22 -12.05
N GLU A 78 8.55 19.01 -12.70
CA GLU A 78 8.82 18.86 -14.14
C GLU A 78 9.48 17.51 -14.46
N ALA A 79 10.53 17.16 -13.72
CA ALA A 79 11.23 15.89 -13.87
C ALA A 79 10.30 14.68 -13.62
N ALA A 80 9.42 14.78 -12.62
CA ALA A 80 8.41 13.77 -12.32
C ALA A 80 7.43 13.59 -13.50
N ILE A 81 6.93 14.67 -14.10
CA ILE A 81 6.02 14.61 -15.24
C ILE A 81 6.70 13.97 -16.45
N VAL A 82 7.97 14.33 -16.73
CA VAL A 82 8.76 13.73 -17.81
C VAL A 82 8.90 12.22 -17.61
N ALA A 83 9.27 11.78 -16.41
CA ALA A 83 9.45 10.36 -16.12
C ALA A 83 8.13 9.58 -16.22
N LEU A 84 7.03 10.10 -15.67
CA LEU A 84 5.70 9.47 -15.79
C LEU A 84 5.24 9.39 -17.27
N ASN A 85 5.55 10.39 -18.09
CA ASN A 85 5.22 10.37 -19.53
C ASN A 85 5.99 9.30 -20.31
N GLN A 86 7.18 8.90 -19.86
CA GLN A 86 7.92 7.77 -20.45
C GLN A 86 7.25 6.43 -20.13
N SER A 87 6.70 6.27 -18.93
CA SER A 87 6.00 5.04 -18.52
C SER A 87 4.58 4.95 -19.09
N PHE A 88 3.82 6.05 -19.02
CA PHE A 88 2.39 6.08 -19.35
C PHE A 88 2.13 6.37 -20.82
N THR A 89 2.52 5.41 -21.67
CA THR A 89 2.24 5.41 -23.11
C THR A 89 1.24 4.31 -23.48
N PRO A 90 0.43 4.48 -24.53
CA PRO A 90 -0.42 3.41 -25.04
C PRO A 90 0.35 2.11 -25.34
N GLU A 91 1.57 2.23 -25.87
CA GLU A 91 2.43 1.11 -26.25
C GLU A 91 2.89 0.31 -25.02
N ASN A 92 3.37 1.00 -23.98
CA ASN A 92 3.80 0.33 -22.75
C ASN A 92 2.61 -0.34 -22.06
N LEU A 93 1.46 0.34 -21.99
CA LEU A 93 0.27 -0.24 -21.36
C LEU A 93 -0.30 -1.43 -22.14
N ALA A 94 -0.15 -1.45 -23.46
CA ALA A 94 -0.47 -2.62 -24.27
C ALA A 94 0.43 -3.82 -23.91
N GLY A 95 1.73 -3.59 -23.69
CA GLY A 95 2.68 -4.59 -23.23
C GLY A 95 2.34 -5.16 -21.85
N GLU A 96 2.10 -4.29 -20.86
CA GLU A 96 1.67 -4.70 -19.51
C GLU A 96 0.43 -5.59 -19.57
N LEU A 97 -0.58 -5.17 -20.34
CA LEU A 97 -1.83 -5.93 -20.46
C LEU A 97 -1.65 -7.26 -21.19
N ALA A 98 -0.76 -7.34 -22.17
CA ALA A 98 -0.45 -8.60 -22.85
C ALA A 98 0.12 -9.61 -21.84
N TYR A 99 1.06 -9.17 -21.00
CA TYR A 99 1.62 -9.99 -19.94
C TYR A 99 0.56 -10.40 -18.89
N LEU A 100 -0.14 -9.43 -18.30
CA LEU A 100 -1.12 -9.68 -17.23
C LEU A 100 -2.30 -10.56 -17.67
N ARG A 101 -2.69 -10.54 -18.95
CA ARG A 101 -3.72 -11.43 -19.49
C ARG A 101 -3.24 -12.88 -19.56
N ARG A 102 -1.98 -13.10 -19.95
CA ARG A 102 -1.34 -14.43 -20.00
C ARG A 102 -1.03 -15.00 -18.62
N HIS A 103 -0.75 -14.14 -17.62
CA HIS A 103 -0.36 -14.54 -16.27
C HIS A 103 -1.43 -14.12 -15.24
N PRO A 104 -2.60 -14.79 -15.20
CA PRO A 104 -3.78 -14.30 -14.46
C PRO A 104 -3.64 -14.21 -12.94
N ASN A 105 -2.65 -14.88 -12.36
CA ASN A 105 -2.37 -14.86 -10.92
C ASN A 105 -1.20 -13.93 -10.56
N PHE A 106 -0.50 -13.36 -11.55
CA PHE A 106 0.63 -12.47 -11.29
C PHE A 106 0.17 -11.25 -10.49
N GLU A 107 0.90 -10.94 -9.43
CA GLU A 107 0.68 -9.76 -8.59
C GLU A 107 -0.72 -9.68 -7.93
N MET A 108 -1.42 -10.82 -7.83
CA MET A 108 -2.63 -10.93 -7.02
C MET A 108 -2.32 -11.33 -5.57
N PRO A 109 -2.92 -10.66 -4.57
CA PRO A 109 -3.78 -9.48 -4.68
C PRO A 109 -3.00 -8.15 -4.61
N TYR A 110 -1.75 -8.16 -4.17
CA TYR A 110 -1.01 -6.98 -3.73
C TYR A 110 -0.70 -5.96 -4.82
N GLY A 111 0.03 -6.34 -5.86
CA GLY A 111 0.40 -5.40 -6.92
C GLY A 111 -0.83 -4.84 -7.64
N MET A 112 -1.87 -5.66 -7.85
CA MET A 112 -3.14 -5.14 -8.41
C MET A 112 -3.83 -4.14 -7.48
N ALA A 113 -3.73 -4.30 -6.16
CA ALA A 113 -4.27 -3.32 -5.21
C ALA A 113 -3.51 -2.00 -5.27
N TRP A 114 -2.19 -2.04 -5.44
CA TRP A 114 -1.37 -0.86 -5.64
C TRP A 114 -1.61 -0.16 -6.96
N VAL A 115 -1.93 -0.89 -8.03
CA VAL A 115 -2.42 -0.29 -9.28
C VAL A 115 -3.70 0.49 -9.00
N LEU A 116 -4.70 -0.10 -8.34
CA LEU A 116 -5.93 0.61 -7.98
C LEU A 116 -5.65 1.86 -7.12
N GLN A 117 -4.67 1.78 -6.22
CA GLN A 117 -4.26 2.90 -5.40
C GLN A 117 -3.57 4.02 -6.22
N LEU A 118 -2.73 3.69 -7.21
CA LEU A 118 -2.20 4.62 -8.24
C LEU A 118 -3.33 5.36 -8.96
N LEU A 119 -4.34 4.62 -9.42
CA LEU A 119 -5.45 5.21 -10.16
C LEU A 119 -6.36 6.07 -9.28
N SER A 120 -6.45 5.78 -7.98
CA SER A 120 -7.17 6.63 -7.03
C SER A 120 -6.59 8.03 -6.96
N GLU A 121 -5.26 8.16 -6.89
CA GLU A 121 -4.61 9.48 -6.86
C GLU A 121 -4.88 10.28 -8.13
N LEU A 122 -4.87 9.62 -9.29
CA LEU A 122 -5.18 10.29 -10.56
C LEU A 122 -6.64 10.76 -10.62
N ARG A 123 -7.58 10.05 -9.99
CA ARG A 123 -9.00 10.43 -9.95
C ARG A 123 -9.28 11.61 -9.02
N GLU A 124 -8.46 11.79 -7.99
CA GLU A 124 -8.61 12.86 -7.00
C GLU A 124 -8.02 14.21 -7.48
N GLN A 125 -7.56 14.28 -8.73
CA GLN A 125 -7.10 15.51 -9.36
C GLN A 125 -7.52 15.56 -10.84
N THR A 126 -8.04 16.70 -11.27
CA THR A 126 -8.40 16.93 -12.69
C THR A 126 -7.54 18.05 -13.26
N THR A 127 -6.56 17.67 -14.07
CA THR A 127 -5.72 18.54 -14.90
C THR A 127 -5.60 17.93 -16.29
N PRO A 128 -5.25 18.70 -17.35
CA PRO A 128 -5.05 18.12 -18.68
C PRO A 128 -4.05 16.95 -18.70
N GLN A 129 -3.00 17.03 -17.88
CA GLN A 129 -1.97 16.00 -17.75
C GLN A 129 -2.52 14.72 -17.08
N THR A 130 -3.27 14.86 -15.98
CA THR A 130 -3.84 13.71 -15.26
C THR A 130 -4.95 13.05 -16.07
N GLU A 131 -5.79 13.81 -16.79
CA GLU A 131 -6.78 13.25 -17.71
C GLU A 131 -6.15 12.43 -18.85
N ARG A 132 -5.01 12.91 -19.40
CA ARG A 132 -4.24 12.14 -20.39
C ARG A 132 -3.74 10.82 -19.80
N TRP A 133 -3.12 10.84 -18.62
CA TRP A 133 -2.63 9.62 -17.97
C TRP A 133 -3.77 8.66 -17.63
N ARG A 134 -4.89 9.16 -17.11
CA ARG A 134 -6.09 8.35 -16.83
C ARG A 134 -6.62 7.67 -18.08
N THR A 135 -6.65 8.38 -19.21
CA THR A 135 -7.09 7.80 -20.48
C THR A 135 -6.18 6.64 -20.91
N VAL A 136 -4.86 6.81 -20.80
CA VAL A 136 -3.89 5.75 -21.14
C VAL A 136 -3.96 4.56 -20.18
N LEU A 137 -4.15 4.81 -18.87
CA LEU A 137 -4.16 3.79 -17.82
C LEU A 137 -5.53 3.11 -17.63
N ALA A 138 -6.62 3.66 -18.18
CA ALA A 138 -7.97 3.11 -18.00
C ALA A 138 -8.10 1.61 -18.35
N PRO A 139 -7.46 1.08 -19.42
CA PRO A 139 -7.45 -0.36 -19.69
C PRO A 139 -6.81 -1.20 -18.57
N LEU A 140 -5.73 -0.72 -17.94
CA LEU A 140 -5.08 -1.38 -16.81
C LEU A 140 -5.93 -1.29 -15.54
N GLU A 141 -6.56 -0.14 -15.30
CA GLU A 141 -7.50 0.04 -14.18
C GLU A 141 -8.64 -0.98 -14.24
N ASN A 142 -9.29 -1.07 -15.41
CA ASN A 142 -10.37 -2.02 -15.64
C ASN A 142 -9.90 -3.46 -15.48
N HIS A 143 -8.67 -3.77 -15.91
CA HIS A 143 -8.07 -5.09 -15.72
C HIS A 143 -7.89 -5.42 -14.24
N ALA A 144 -7.24 -4.54 -13.47
CA ALA A 144 -7.00 -4.74 -12.04
C ALA A 144 -8.32 -4.90 -11.26
N ALA A 145 -9.30 -4.03 -11.52
CA ALA A 145 -10.61 -4.11 -10.87
C ALA A 145 -11.37 -5.40 -11.26
N GLY A 146 -11.27 -5.84 -12.51
CA GLY A 146 -11.84 -7.12 -12.96
C GLY A 146 -11.17 -8.33 -12.29
N ARG A 147 -9.84 -8.33 -12.17
CA ARG A 147 -9.06 -9.37 -11.48
C ARG A 147 -9.42 -9.46 -10.00
N PHE A 148 -9.59 -8.32 -9.33
CA PHE A 148 -10.03 -8.28 -7.93
C PHE A 148 -11.40 -8.93 -7.73
N ARG A 149 -12.39 -8.59 -8.57
CA ARG A 149 -13.73 -9.22 -8.51
C ARG A 149 -13.64 -10.75 -8.63
N HIS A 150 -12.85 -11.24 -9.58
CA HIS A 150 -12.64 -12.67 -9.81
C HIS A 150 -11.93 -13.35 -8.64
N TYR A 151 -10.89 -12.72 -8.10
CA TYR A 151 -10.16 -13.20 -6.92
C TYR A 151 -11.08 -13.31 -5.70
N LEU A 152 -11.87 -12.27 -5.40
CA LEU A 152 -12.81 -12.26 -4.29
C LEU A 152 -13.89 -13.35 -4.42
N ALA A 153 -14.40 -13.58 -5.63
CA ALA A 153 -15.40 -14.62 -5.89
C ALA A 153 -14.85 -16.03 -5.62
N ARG A 154 -13.55 -16.25 -5.83
CA ARG A 154 -12.91 -17.57 -5.72
C ARG A 154 -12.20 -17.82 -4.40
N LEU A 155 -11.96 -16.79 -3.59
CA LEU A 155 -11.22 -16.91 -2.34
C LEU A 155 -12.13 -17.54 -1.26
N PRO A 156 -11.82 -18.77 -0.78
CA PRO A 156 -12.65 -19.47 0.20
C PRO A 156 -12.32 -19.09 1.65
N TYR A 157 -11.08 -18.66 1.91
CA TYR A 157 -10.57 -18.28 3.22
C TYR A 157 -9.69 -17.04 3.10
N ALA A 158 -9.69 -16.19 4.13
CA ALA A 158 -8.74 -15.10 4.23
C ALA A 158 -7.30 -15.62 4.37
N ILE A 159 -6.37 -14.95 3.70
CA ILE A 159 -4.93 -15.14 3.87
C ILE A 159 -4.45 -14.12 4.90
N ARG A 160 -3.98 -14.61 6.06
CA ARG A 160 -3.54 -13.82 7.23
C ARG A 160 -2.01 -13.80 7.41
N SER A 161 -1.26 -13.96 6.34
CA SER A 161 0.21 -13.81 6.38
C SER A 161 0.60 -12.34 6.54
N GLY A 162 1.84 -12.05 6.95
CA GLY A 162 2.38 -10.68 6.94
C GLY A 162 3.12 -10.31 5.64
N VAL A 163 2.82 -11.02 4.54
CA VAL A 163 3.48 -10.82 3.23
C VAL A 163 2.47 -10.52 2.12
N HIS A 164 2.93 -10.42 0.86
CA HIS A 164 2.19 -9.87 -0.27
C HIS A 164 0.82 -10.52 -0.51
N ASN A 165 0.66 -11.82 -0.26
CA ASN A 165 -0.62 -12.49 -0.50
C ASN A 165 -1.72 -12.19 0.55
N GLN A 166 -1.46 -11.35 1.55
CA GLN A 166 -2.41 -11.02 2.61
C GLN A 166 -3.70 -10.38 2.07
N SER A 167 -4.85 -10.96 2.42
CA SER A 167 -6.14 -10.54 1.89
C SER A 167 -6.60 -9.18 2.44
N ALA A 168 -6.47 -8.96 3.75
CA ALA A 168 -7.04 -7.78 4.40
C ALA A 168 -6.44 -6.46 3.88
N PHE A 169 -5.10 -6.37 3.82
CA PHE A 169 -4.43 -5.18 3.30
C PHE A 169 -4.82 -4.87 1.84
N ALA A 170 -4.80 -5.89 0.97
CA ALA A 170 -5.12 -5.69 -0.43
C ALA A 170 -6.60 -5.32 -0.64
N MET A 171 -7.51 -5.91 0.13
CA MET A 171 -8.93 -5.54 0.15
C MET A 171 -9.15 -4.11 0.65
N THR A 172 -8.37 -3.63 1.62
CA THR A 172 -8.42 -2.24 2.09
C THR A 172 -8.11 -1.25 0.96
N LEU A 173 -7.00 -1.43 0.24
CA LEU A 173 -6.63 -0.54 -0.86
C LEU A 173 -7.65 -0.59 -2.00
N ALA A 174 -8.13 -1.78 -2.37
CA ALA A 174 -9.15 -1.95 -3.39
C ALA A 174 -10.49 -1.31 -2.99
N LEU A 175 -10.87 -1.34 -1.70
CA LEU A 175 -12.07 -0.69 -1.18
C LEU A 175 -11.96 0.84 -1.24
N ASP A 176 -10.80 1.38 -0.88
CA ASP A 176 -10.54 2.82 -0.97
C ASP A 176 -10.63 3.29 -2.43
N TRP A 177 -10.04 2.55 -3.37
CA TRP A 177 -10.23 2.81 -4.81
C TRP A 177 -11.70 2.71 -5.25
N ALA A 178 -12.41 1.64 -4.87
CA ALA A 178 -13.79 1.43 -5.31
C ALA A 178 -14.69 2.60 -4.90
N ARG A 179 -14.46 3.19 -3.72
CA ARG A 179 -15.15 4.39 -3.25
C ARG A 179 -14.80 5.63 -4.08
N VAL A 180 -13.51 5.86 -4.35
CA VAL A 180 -13.03 6.99 -5.18
C VAL A 180 -13.54 6.88 -6.62
N ALA A 181 -13.56 5.67 -7.18
CA ALA A 181 -14.02 5.40 -8.54
C ALA A 181 -15.55 5.37 -8.69
N GLY A 182 -16.30 5.34 -7.58
CA GLY A 182 -17.76 5.18 -7.60
C GLY A 182 -18.22 3.75 -7.95
N ASP A 183 -17.35 2.76 -7.80
CA ASP A 183 -17.62 1.35 -8.09
C ASP A 183 -18.35 0.67 -6.91
N ALA A 184 -19.63 0.99 -6.77
CA ALA A 184 -20.46 0.49 -5.67
C ALA A 184 -20.52 -1.05 -5.62
N ALA A 185 -20.44 -1.72 -6.77
CA ALA A 185 -20.49 -3.18 -6.85
C ALA A 185 -19.23 -3.83 -6.25
N LEU A 186 -18.02 -3.37 -6.62
CA LEU A 186 -16.79 -3.90 -6.02
C LEU A 186 -16.71 -3.54 -4.53
N ALA A 187 -17.11 -2.32 -4.14
CA ALA A 187 -17.13 -1.92 -2.74
C ALA A 187 -18.03 -2.84 -1.88
N ALA A 188 -19.23 -3.16 -2.37
CA ALA A 188 -20.15 -4.09 -1.72
C ALA A 188 -19.56 -5.51 -1.64
N GLN A 189 -18.99 -6.02 -2.74
CA GLN A 189 -18.37 -7.34 -2.76
C GLN A 189 -17.21 -7.47 -1.75
N ILE A 190 -16.38 -6.43 -1.63
CA ILE A 190 -15.29 -6.40 -0.63
C ILE A 190 -15.86 -6.38 0.78
N ALA A 191 -16.87 -5.55 1.06
CA ALA A 191 -17.50 -5.47 2.38
C ALA A 191 -18.12 -6.81 2.78
N GLU A 192 -18.88 -7.45 1.89
CA GLU A 192 -19.47 -8.78 2.12
C GLU A 192 -18.41 -9.84 2.42
N LYS A 193 -17.32 -9.86 1.62
CA LYS A 193 -16.22 -10.81 1.81
C LYS A 193 -15.46 -10.55 3.11
N ALA A 194 -15.25 -9.29 3.48
CA ALA A 194 -14.61 -8.91 4.73
C ALA A 194 -15.45 -9.36 5.95
N LEU A 195 -16.76 -9.10 5.94
CA LEU A 195 -17.66 -9.57 7.00
C LEU A 195 -17.66 -11.10 7.09
N ALA A 196 -17.76 -11.80 5.95
CA ALA A 196 -17.75 -13.27 5.92
C ALA A 196 -16.44 -13.88 6.48
N PHE A 197 -15.32 -13.17 6.36
CA PHE A 197 -14.02 -13.65 6.83
C PHE A 197 -13.68 -13.26 8.26
N PHE A 198 -14.07 -12.08 8.71
CA PHE A 198 -13.49 -11.43 9.89
C PHE A 198 -14.52 -11.01 10.94
N ASP A 199 -15.82 -10.97 10.65
CA ASP A 199 -16.83 -10.51 11.62
C ASP A 199 -16.87 -11.39 12.88
N ALA A 200 -16.62 -12.69 12.71
CA ALA A 200 -16.59 -13.68 13.78
C ALA A 200 -15.20 -13.86 14.43
N ASP A 201 -14.15 -13.20 13.95
CA ASP A 201 -12.79 -13.38 14.48
C ASP A 201 -12.65 -12.80 15.89
N ARG A 202 -12.00 -13.56 16.77
CA ARG A 202 -11.82 -13.28 18.21
C ARG A 202 -10.42 -13.69 18.62
N ASP A 203 -9.92 -13.09 19.70
CA ASP A 203 -8.63 -13.44 20.32
C ASP A 203 -7.46 -13.53 19.32
N ALA A 204 -7.31 -12.47 18.52
CA ALA A 204 -6.31 -12.34 17.46
C ALA A 204 -4.92 -12.76 17.96
N PRO A 205 -4.18 -13.63 17.22
CA PRO A 205 -2.95 -14.25 17.70
C PRO A 205 -1.74 -13.29 17.59
N LEU A 206 -1.78 -12.16 18.30
CA LEU A 206 -0.71 -11.15 18.32
C LEU A 206 0.67 -11.71 18.64
N ALA A 207 0.74 -12.80 19.41
CA ALA A 207 1.99 -13.48 19.74
C ALA A 207 2.71 -14.11 18.53
N TYR A 208 2.04 -14.25 17.39
CA TYR A 208 2.62 -14.83 16.17
C TYR A 208 3.14 -13.77 15.19
N GLU A 209 2.92 -12.48 15.46
CA GLU A 209 3.46 -11.40 14.62
C GLU A 209 4.48 -10.52 15.37
N PRO A 210 5.58 -10.11 14.72
CA PRO A 210 5.93 -10.41 13.33
C PRO A 210 6.49 -11.84 13.15
N SER A 211 6.24 -12.44 11.99
CA SER A 211 7.11 -13.46 11.43
C SER A 211 8.39 -12.82 10.88
N GLY A 212 9.43 -13.63 10.67
CA GLY A 212 10.79 -13.15 10.34
C GLY A 212 10.91 -12.33 9.04
N THR A 213 9.90 -12.37 8.19
CA THR A 213 9.88 -11.70 6.87
C THR A 213 8.65 -10.83 6.66
N ASP A 214 7.89 -10.54 7.73
CA ASP A 214 6.67 -9.75 7.60
C ASP A 214 6.99 -8.31 7.22
N PHE A 215 6.27 -7.78 6.23
CA PHE A 215 6.24 -6.35 5.92
C PHE A 215 4.85 -5.72 6.17
N LEU A 216 3.85 -6.55 6.45
CA LEU A 216 2.50 -6.17 6.86
C LEU A 216 2.14 -6.87 8.17
N SER A 217 1.31 -6.22 8.98
CA SER A 217 0.77 -6.80 10.21
C SER A 217 -0.51 -7.59 9.88
N PRO A 218 -0.59 -8.90 10.19
CA PRO A 218 -1.81 -9.68 10.03
C PRO A 218 -3.00 -9.09 10.77
N THR A 219 -2.86 -8.80 12.07
CA THR A 219 -4.00 -8.39 12.90
C THR A 219 -4.38 -6.93 12.68
N LEU A 220 -3.41 -6.04 12.44
CA LEU A 220 -3.71 -4.64 12.20
C LEU A 220 -4.32 -4.41 10.83
N ALA A 221 -3.91 -5.17 9.80
CA ALA A 221 -4.54 -5.05 8.48
C ALA A 221 -5.99 -5.51 8.48
N GLU A 222 -6.31 -6.55 9.25
CA GLU A 222 -7.69 -6.99 9.47
C GLU A 222 -8.51 -5.89 10.17
N ALA A 223 -8.01 -5.36 11.29
CA ALA A 223 -8.70 -4.28 12.00
C ALA A 223 -8.84 -3.00 11.14
N ASP A 224 -7.84 -2.67 10.32
CA ASP A 224 -7.86 -1.53 9.40
C ASP A 224 -8.89 -1.70 8.26
N LEU A 225 -9.08 -2.93 7.76
CA LEU A 225 -10.18 -3.23 6.84
C LEU A 225 -11.53 -3.13 7.56
N MET A 226 -11.66 -3.75 8.74
CA MET A 226 -12.93 -3.82 9.46
C MET A 226 -13.43 -2.46 9.93
N ARG A 227 -12.54 -1.50 10.27
CA ARG A 227 -12.98 -0.12 10.56
C ARG A 227 -13.62 0.59 9.37
N ARG A 228 -13.33 0.17 8.14
CA ARG A 228 -13.92 0.74 6.92
C ARG A 228 -15.26 0.11 6.58
N VAL A 229 -15.49 -1.12 7.01
CA VAL A 229 -16.67 -1.93 6.65
C VAL A 229 -17.75 -1.82 7.72
N LEU A 230 -17.36 -1.84 9.00
CA LEU A 230 -18.29 -1.81 10.12
C LEU A 230 -18.69 -0.36 10.49
N PRO A 231 -19.96 -0.13 10.89
CA PRO A 231 -20.35 1.13 11.54
C PRO A 231 -19.51 1.37 12.81
N PRO A 232 -19.17 2.63 13.17
CA PRO A 232 -18.21 2.93 14.25
C PRO A 232 -18.51 2.26 15.59
N ALA A 233 -19.78 2.27 16.03
CA ALA A 233 -20.20 1.61 17.27
C ALA A 233 -20.06 0.08 17.21
N HIS A 234 -20.27 -0.52 16.03
CA HIS A 234 -20.07 -1.96 15.85
C HIS A 234 -18.58 -2.28 15.83
N PHE A 235 -17.78 -1.51 15.08
CA PHE A 235 -16.33 -1.66 15.02
C PHE A 235 -15.68 -1.61 16.41
N ALA A 236 -16.04 -0.62 17.24
CA ALA A 236 -15.47 -0.50 18.58
C ALA A 236 -15.72 -1.75 19.45
N ARG A 237 -16.91 -2.35 19.36
CA ARG A 237 -17.25 -3.61 20.07
C ARG A 237 -16.54 -4.80 19.45
N TRP A 238 -16.53 -4.92 18.13
CA TRP A 238 -15.82 -5.98 17.41
C TRP A 238 -14.33 -5.98 17.79
N LEU A 239 -13.67 -4.81 17.75
CA LEU A 239 -12.26 -4.66 18.08
C LEU A 239 -11.94 -5.07 19.53
N TRP A 240 -12.89 -4.85 20.44
CA TRP A 240 -12.73 -5.27 21.83
C TRP A 240 -12.71 -6.79 21.95
N GLN A 241 -13.59 -7.47 21.21
CA GLN A 241 -13.65 -8.92 21.19
C GLN A 241 -12.51 -9.54 20.35
N PHE A 242 -12.03 -8.82 19.33
CA PHE A 242 -10.93 -9.26 18.47
C PHE A 242 -9.60 -9.30 19.22
N TRP A 243 -9.25 -8.28 20.03
CA TRP A 243 -8.02 -8.30 20.84
C TRP A 243 -8.20 -8.88 22.25
N GLY A 244 -9.44 -9.10 22.67
CA GLY A 244 -9.78 -9.61 23.99
C GLY A 244 -9.63 -8.57 25.12
N PRO A 245 -10.00 -8.96 26.35
CA PRO A 245 -10.12 -8.05 27.49
C PRO A 245 -8.78 -7.47 27.99
N TYR A 246 -7.66 -8.11 27.67
CA TYR A 246 -6.30 -7.69 28.08
C TYR A 246 -5.57 -6.87 27.02
N ALA A 247 -6.27 -6.42 25.97
CA ALA A 247 -5.70 -5.67 24.84
C ALA A 247 -4.74 -4.55 25.26
N LEU A 248 -5.12 -3.75 26.27
CA LEU A 248 -4.31 -2.61 26.74
C LEU A 248 -2.95 -3.02 27.30
N GLU A 249 -2.81 -4.22 27.84
CA GLU A 249 -1.56 -4.75 28.39
C GLU A 249 -0.72 -5.47 27.33
N ILE A 250 -1.38 -6.20 26.42
CA ILE A 250 -0.69 -7.07 25.45
C ILE A 250 -0.23 -6.31 24.20
N LEU A 251 -0.97 -5.28 23.76
CA LEU A 251 -0.66 -4.57 22.53
C LEU A 251 0.75 -3.95 22.56
N PRO A 252 1.19 -3.25 23.63
CA PRO A 252 2.53 -2.67 23.66
C PRO A 252 3.65 -3.71 23.68
N ARG A 253 3.36 -4.91 24.20
CA ARG A 253 4.31 -6.01 24.24
C ARG A 253 4.53 -6.64 22.87
N TYR A 254 3.44 -6.92 22.14
CA TYR A 254 3.51 -7.65 20.87
C TYR A 254 3.66 -6.74 19.64
N LEU A 255 3.20 -5.49 19.73
CA LEU A 255 3.30 -4.49 18.68
C LEU A 255 4.37 -3.44 18.99
N ALA A 256 5.44 -3.80 19.69
CA ALA A 256 6.59 -2.92 19.84
C ALA A 256 7.25 -2.68 18.45
N PRO A 257 7.81 -1.48 18.19
CA PRO A 257 8.56 -1.22 16.97
C PRO A 257 9.74 -2.17 16.78
N LEU A 258 9.92 -2.61 15.55
CA LEU A 258 10.99 -3.53 15.18
C LEU A 258 12.23 -2.76 14.75
N GLN A 259 13.40 -3.32 15.03
CA GLN A 259 14.66 -2.78 14.50
C GLN A 259 15.10 -3.61 13.30
N VAL A 260 15.51 -2.94 12.23
CA VAL A 260 16.17 -3.60 11.10
C VAL A 260 17.62 -3.87 11.50
N VAL A 261 18.03 -5.14 11.42
CA VAL A 261 19.41 -5.55 11.77
C VAL A 261 20.35 -5.55 10.57
N ASP A 262 19.80 -5.73 9.36
CA ASP A 262 20.53 -5.66 8.09
C ASP A 262 19.60 -5.04 7.04
N PHE A 263 19.96 -3.84 6.58
CA PHE A 263 19.18 -3.10 5.58
C PHE A 263 19.41 -3.59 4.13
N SER A 264 20.46 -4.40 3.90
CA SER A 264 20.79 -4.94 2.58
C SER A 264 20.12 -6.30 2.31
N ASP A 265 19.63 -6.97 3.36
CA ASP A 265 18.81 -8.17 3.24
C ASP A 265 17.38 -7.78 2.85
N GLY A 266 16.92 -8.31 1.71
CA GLY A 266 15.61 -7.97 1.16
C GLY A 266 14.42 -8.34 2.05
N GLN A 267 14.56 -9.36 2.90
CA GLN A 267 13.49 -9.78 3.82
C GLN A 267 13.58 -9.05 5.16
N LEU A 268 14.77 -8.75 5.68
CA LEU A 268 14.91 -8.02 6.94
C LEU A 268 14.60 -6.52 6.77
N ALA A 269 14.89 -5.96 5.59
CA ALA A 269 14.51 -4.59 5.22
C ALA A 269 12.99 -4.36 5.30
N HIS A 270 12.17 -5.43 5.17
CA HIS A 270 10.71 -5.38 5.33
C HIS A 270 10.25 -4.74 6.63
N PHE A 271 11.01 -4.87 7.73
CA PHE A 271 10.62 -4.28 9.01
C PHE A 271 10.51 -2.75 8.96
N THR A 272 11.18 -2.09 8.01
CA THR A 272 10.98 -0.65 7.75
C THR A 272 9.54 -0.38 7.32
N GLY A 273 9.07 -1.09 6.28
CA GLY A 273 7.69 -0.96 5.79
C GLY A 273 6.66 -1.51 6.78
N LEU A 274 7.01 -2.53 7.58
CA LEU A 274 6.14 -3.02 8.65
C LEU A 274 5.90 -1.94 9.71
N ASN A 275 6.95 -1.26 10.18
CA ASN A 275 6.78 -0.16 11.13
C ASN A 275 5.90 0.96 10.54
N LEU A 276 6.18 1.38 9.30
CA LEU A 276 5.37 2.41 8.62
C LEU A 276 3.90 1.98 8.50
N SER A 277 3.67 0.73 8.09
CA SER A 277 2.33 0.20 7.86
C SER A 277 1.54 0.04 9.16
N ARG A 278 2.19 -0.46 10.22
CA ARG A 278 1.61 -0.48 11.56
C ARG A 278 1.23 0.91 12.02
N ALA A 279 2.07 1.93 11.79
CA ALA A 279 1.77 3.31 12.20
C ALA A 279 0.46 3.81 11.61
N TRP A 280 0.27 3.76 10.28
CA TRP A 280 -0.97 4.29 9.68
C TRP A 280 -2.20 3.43 10.01
N MET A 281 -2.03 2.11 10.16
CA MET A 281 -3.14 1.23 10.54
C MET A 281 -3.60 1.53 11.97
N LEU A 282 -2.65 1.72 12.90
CA LEU A 282 -2.95 2.13 14.27
C LEU A 282 -3.64 3.50 14.32
N GLU A 283 -3.17 4.49 13.56
CA GLU A 283 -3.83 5.80 13.44
C GLU A 283 -5.27 5.67 12.90
N GLY A 284 -5.44 4.86 11.86
CA GLY A 284 -6.75 4.58 11.28
C GLY A 284 -7.71 3.93 12.26
N ILE A 285 -7.23 2.92 12.99
CA ILE A 285 -8.01 2.22 14.02
C ILE A 285 -8.40 3.18 15.15
N ALA A 286 -7.44 3.96 15.66
CA ALA A 286 -7.70 4.94 16.73
C ALA A 286 -8.69 6.03 16.29
N ALA A 287 -8.64 6.47 15.03
CA ALA A 287 -9.56 7.46 14.46
C ALA A 287 -10.99 6.94 14.29
N ALA A 288 -11.18 5.61 14.16
CA ALA A 288 -12.50 4.99 14.03
C ALA A 288 -13.18 4.71 15.37
N LEU A 289 -12.46 4.85 16.49
CA LEU A 289 -12.99 4.64 17.83
C LEU A 289 -13.71 5.91 18.37
N PRO A 290 -14.74 5.75 19.23
CA PRO A 290 -15.38 6.87 19.92
C PRO A 290 -14.35 7.72 20.68
N PRO A 291 -14.53 9.05 20.77
CA PRO A 291 -13.52 9.93 21.39
C PRO A 291 -13.10 9.54 22.81
N ALA A 292 -14.02 8.97 23.59
CA ALA A 292 -13.81 8.53 24.97
C ALA A 292 -13.35 7.07 25.12
N ASP A 293 -13.06 6.37 24.02
CA ASP A 293 -12.61 4.98 24.07
C ASP A 293 -11.20 4.87 24.67
N PRO A 294 -11.00 4.08 25.74
CA PRO A 294 -9.73 4.04 26.47
C PRO A 294 -8.57 3.49 25.63
N ARG A 295 -8.85 2.75 24.55
CA ARG A 295 -7.81 2.18 23.67
C ARG A 295 -7.12 3.23 22.82
N ARG A 296 -7.75 4.40 22.58
CA ARG A 296 -7.19 5.43 21.70
C ARG A 296 -5.80 5.87 22.14
N SER A 297 -5.61 6.13 23.44
CA SER A 297 -4.33 6.63 23.95
C SER A 297 -3.18 5.65 23.69
N ILE A 298 -3.38 4.34 23.88
CA ILE A 298 -2.32 3.36 23.64
C ILE A 298 -2.06 3.13 22.15
N LEU A 299 -3.10 3.16 21.32
CA LEU A 299 -2.97 3.05 19.87
C LEU A 299 -2.21 4.25 19.28
N ASP A 300 -2.52 5.47 19.74
CA ASP A 300 -1.84 6.69 19.33
C ASP A 300 -0.35 6.67 19.73
N GLN A 301 -0.04 6.18 20.94
CA GLN A 301 1.34 6.02 21.39
C GLN A 301 2.12 5.00 20.55
N LEU A 302 1.52 3.83 20.28
CA LEU A 302 2.15 2.81 19.43
C LEU A 302 2.34 3.30 18.00
N ALA A 303 1.34 3.98 17.44
CA ALA A 303 1.43 4.60 16.12
C ALA A 303 2.61 5.58 16.05
N GLN A 304 2.76 6.45 17.06
CA GLN A 304 3.84 7.41 17.10
C GLN A 304 5.23 6.76 17.18
N HIS A 305 5.40 5.72 18.02
CA HIS A 305 6.68 5.02 18.10
C HIS A 305 7.03 4.30 16.78
N HIS A 306 6.05 3.65 16.16
CA HIS A 306 6.24 3.02 14.85
C HIS A 306 6.54 4.04 13.74
N ARG A 307 5.86 5.19 13.75
CA ARG A 307 6.12 6.32 12.84
C ARG A 307 7.55 6.80 12.96
N GLU A 308 8.03 7.04 14.18
CA GLU A 308 9.39 7.53 14.43
C GLU A 308 10.46 6.57 13.91
N VAL A 309 10.34 5.28 14.23
CA VAL A 309 11.27 4.24 13.78
C VAL A 309 11.19 4.06 12.26
N GLY A 310 9.98 3.89 11.72
CA GLY A 310 9.76 3.65 10.30
C GLY A 310 10.21 4.80 9.41
N LEU A 311 9.95 6.06 9.79
CA LEU A 311 10.37 7.23 9.01
C LEU A 311 11.88 7.45 9.03
N ARG A 312 12.54 7.19 10.17
CA ARG A 312 13.99 7.22 10.26
C ARG A 312 14.62 6.19 9.32
N ASP A 313 14.10 4.96 9.36
CA ASP A 313 14.64 3.84 8.59
C ASP A 313 14.32 3.96 7.09
N ALA A 314 13.21 4.61 6.71
CA ALA A 314 12.84 4.89 5.32
C ALA A 314 13.82 5.81 4.57
N LEU A 315 14.66 6.55 5.29
CA LEU A 315 15.72 7.40 4.73
C LEU A 315 17.04 6.63 4.52
N HIS A 316 17.09 5.34 4.85
CA HIS A 316 18.30 4.54 4.65
C HIS A 316 18.63 4.41 3.16
N PRO A 317 19.90 4.59 2.75
CA PRO A 317 20.28 4.65 1.33
C PRO A 317 20.36 3.29 0.63
N ASP A 318 20.31 2.18 1.38
CA ASP A 318 20.36 0.84 0.79
C ASP A 318 19.20 0.62 -0.18
N TYR A 319 19.48 0.00 -1.32
CA TYR A 319 18.49 -0.22 -2.35
C TYR A 319 17.32 -1.07 -1.86
N MET A 320 17.52 -2.06 -0.98
CA MET A 320 16.44 -2.91 -0.45
C MET A 320 15.42 -2.14 0.41
N VAL A 321 15.76 -0.92 0.81
CA VAL A 321 14.86 0.04 1.46
C VAL A 321 14.36 1.07 0.44
N ALA A 322 15.30 1.76 -0.22
CA ALA A 322 15.04 2.96 -0.99
C ALA A 322 14.15 2.74 -2.23
N HIS A 323 14.02 1.50 -2.73
CA HIS A 323 13.20 1.23 -3.91
C HIS A 323 11.68 1.23 -3.66
N TRP A 324 11.23 1.13 -2.40
CA TRP A 324 9.79 0.99 -2.09
C TRP A 324 9.33 1.68 -0.80
N THR A 325 10.12 1.68 0.28
CA THR A 325 9.68 2.27 1.57
C THR A 325 9.35 3.77 1.51
N PRO A 326 9.93 4.59 0.60
CA PRO A 326 9.50 5.97 0.43
C PRO A 326 8.00 6.12 0.10
N SER A 327 7.41 5.15 -0.60
CA SER A 327 5.96 5.13 -0.85
C SER A 327 5.16 4.90 0.44
N PHE A 328 5.58 3.96 1.28
CA PHE A 328 4.94 3.68 2.58
C PHE A 328 5.06 4.88 3.52
N ALA A 329 6.22 5.54 3.53
CA ALA A 329 6.43 6.75 4.31
C ALA A 329 5.54 7.90 3.82
N LEU A 330 5.38 8.06 2.50
CA LEU A 330 4.47 9.06 1.95
C LEU A 330 3.01 8.76 2.30
N TYR A 331 2.60 7.49 2.27
CA TYR A 331 1.26 7.05 2.67
C TYR A 331 0.95 7.51 4.10
N LEU A 332 1.86 7.22 5.03
CA LEU A 332 1.77 7.65 6.43
C LEU A 332 1.74 9.17 6.59
N LEU A 333 2.76 9.87 6.05
CA LEU A 333 2.94 11.32 6.26
C LEU A 333 1.81 12.18 5.74
N THR A 334 1.10 11.69 4.72
CA THR A 334 0.01 12.43 4.08
C THR A 334 -1.37 11.94 4.51
N GLY A 335 -1.43 11.04 5.50
CA GLY A 335 -2.67 10.50 6.05
C GLY A 335 -3.54 9.77 5.02
N ARG A 336 -2.92 9.12 4.02
CA ARG A 336 -3.68 8.33 3.04
C ARG A 336 -4.46 7.24 3.80
N GLY A 337 -5.73 7.03 3.44
CA GLY A 337 -6.59 6.03 4.09
C GLY A 337 -7.19 6.45 5.44
N LEU A 338 -6.91 7.66 5.96
CA LEU A 338 -7.56 8.18 7.17
C LEU A 338 -8.93 8.83 6.86
N PRO A 339 -9.95 8.66 7.73
CA PRO A 339 -11.25 9.31 7.56
C PRO A 339 -11.13 10.82 7.66
N GLY A 340 -11.68 11.56 6.68
CA GLY A 340 -11.79 13.02 6.77
C GLY A 340 -10.45 13.76 6.77
N ALA A 341 -9.33 13.10 6.43
CA ALA A 341 -8.09 13.76 6.10
C ALA A 341 -8.30 14.61 4.83
N ARG A 342 -8.84 15.82 5.00
CA ARG A 342 -8.61 16.91 4.06
C ARG A 342 -7.12 17.17 4.14
N GLU A 343 -6.40 16.61 3.17
CA GLU A 343 -4.96 16.57 3.05
C GLU A 343 -4.39 17.95 3.34
N SER A 344 -3.97 18.14 4.60
CA SER A 344 -3.53 19.43 5.08
C SER A 344 -2.19 19.69 4.43
N ARG A 345 -2.17 20.63 3.47
CA ARG A 345 -0.97 21.09 2.76
C ARG A 345 0.09 21.72 3.69
N GLU A 346 -0.16 21.78 4.99
CA GLU A 346 0.56 22.62 5.96
C GLU A 346 0.77 21.94 7.33
N ARG A 347 1.18 20.67 7.40
CA ARG A 347 1.81 20.14 8.63
C ARG A 347 3.25 19.71 8.39
#